data_AF-A0A4V1XY47-F1
#
_entry.id   AF-A0A4V1XY47-F1
#
_cell.length_a   1.000
_cell.length_b   1.000
_cell.length_c   1.000
_cell.angle_alpha   90.00
_cell.angle_beta   90.00
_cell.angle_gamma   90.00
#
_symmetry.space_group_name_H-M   'P 1'
#
loop_
_entity.id
_entity.type
_entity.pdbx_description
1 polymer ?
#
loop_
_entity_poly.entity_id
_entity_poly.type
_entity_poly.pdbx_seq_one_letter_code
_entity_poly.pdbx_strand_id
1 'polypeptide(L)'
;MGLEDGAPGELWKLLNRDAVRTAHAAYAEAGARLLTTNTFGGTRPRLEMHGLGDRVGEVNRTAAQIARSVADERRLLVAGDLGPTGELLAPLGALTREDAQELFAEQLVGLVEGGIDLVLVETLSDLGEAEAALAAARTVAPGLPVAVTMSFDTNLRTMMGVRPADAVAHLAAAGSIRAESYRLLCVRLP
;
A
#
# COMPACT_ATOMS: atom_id res chain seq x y z
N MET A 1 9.46 17.55 16.44
CA MET A 1 8.01 17.26 16.54
C MET A 1 7.70 16.19 15.51
N GLY A 2 7.16 15.06 15.96
CA GLY A 2 6.78 13.94 15.11
C GLY A 2 5.33 13.57 15.39
N LEU A 3 4.87 12.47 14.79
CA LEU A 3 3.61 11.85 15.20
C LEU A 3 3.68 11.48 16.69
N GLU A 4 2.63 11.81 17.43
CA GLU A 4 2.44 11.30 18.79
C GLU A 4 2.03 9.83 18.73
N ASP A 5 2.41 9.06 19.75
CA ASP A 5 2.04 7.64 19.83
C ASP A 5 0.51 7.47 19.77
N GLY A 6 0.05 6.65 18.84
CA GLY A 6 -1.37 6.38 18.61
C GLY A 6 -2.10 7.43 17.78
N ALA A 7 -1.45 8.53 17.36
CA ALA A 7 -2.05 9.45 16.41
C ALA A 7 -2.11 8.82 15.00
N PRO A 8 -3.18 9.05 14.23
CA PRO A 8 -3.27 8.51 12.87
C PRO A 8 -2.33 9.26 11.92
N GLY A 9 -1.42 8.51 11.29
CA GLY A 9 -0.52 9.05 10.26
C GLY A 9 -1.31 9.70 9.11
N GLU A 10 -2.50 9.17 8.84
CA GLU A 10 -3.44 9.61 7.82
C GLU A 10 -4.03 10.99 8.05
N LEU A 11 -4.36 11.34 9.30
CA LEU A 11 -4.81 12.68 9.63
C LEU A 11 -3.63 13.64 9.72
N TRP A 12 -2.53 13.18 10.32
CA TRP A 12 -1.38 14.02 10.58
C TRP A 12 -0.77 14.58 9.29
N LYS A 13 -0.72 13.80 8.20
CA LYS A 13 -0.25 14.26 6.89
C LYS A 13 -1.11 15.35 6.26
N LEU A 14 -2.43 15.34 6.49
CA LEU A 14 -3.32 16.39 6.00
C LEU A 14 -3.04 17.73 6.70
N LEU A 15 -2.76 17.66 8.00
CA LEU A 15 -2.49 18.84 8.83
C LEU A 15 -1.04 19.32 8.74
N ASN A 16 -0.10 18.44 8.44
CA ASN A 16 1.35 18.69 8.50
C ASN A 16 2.06 18.33 7.20
N ARG A 17 1.51 18.79 6.06
CA ARG A 17 2.01 18.47 4.72
C ARG A 17 3.50 18.74 4.54
N ASP A 18 3.99 19.87 5.04
CA ASP A 18 5.41 20.26 4.93
C ASP A 18 6.34 19.33 5.70
N ALA A 19 5.87 18.80 6.84
CA ALA A 19 6.66 17.86 7.63
C ALA A 19 6.78 16.50 6.90
N VAL A 20 5.70 16.03 6.26
CA VAL A 20 5.73 14.82 5.41
C VAL A 20 6.62 15.04 4.18
N ARG A 21 6.51 16.20 3.51
CA ARG A 21 7.41 16.58 2.41
C ARG A 21 8.87 16.57 2.86
N THR A 22 9.16 17.10 4.05
CA THR A 22 10.51 17.11 4.63
C THR A 22 11.03 15.70 4.86
N ALA A 23 10.19 14.78 5.36
CA ALA A 23 10.57 13.38 5.53
C ALA A 23 10.90 12.71 4.17
N HIS A 24 10.06 12.90 3.15
CA HIS A 24 10.37 12.41 1.79
C HIS A 24 11.67 13.00 1.25
N ALA A 25 11.90 14.31 1.43
CA ALA A 25 13.12 14.97 0.99
C ALA A 25 14.36 14.40 1.69
N ALA A 26 14.27 14.06 2.98
CA ALA A 26 15.35 13.41 3.71
C ALA A 26 15.69 12.02 3.16
N TYR A 27 14.67 11.20 2.83
CA TYR A 27 14.91 9.92 2.16
C TYR A 27 15.54 10.08 0.77
N ALA A 28 15.08 11.08 0.01
CA ALA A 28 15.67 11.41 -1.29
C ALA A 28 17.13 11.87 -1.16
N GLU A 29 17.46 12.70 -0.17
CA GLU A 29 18.82 13.14 0.17
C GLU A 29 19.73 11.95 0.53
N ALA A 30 19.18 10.98 1.27
CA ALA A 30 19.88 9.75 1.65
C ALA A 30 20.10 8.77 0.48
N GLY A 31 19.62 9.10 -0.73
CA GLY A 31 19.88 8.34 -1.95
C GLY A 31 18.74 7.42 -2.38
N ALA A 32 17.55 7.53 -1.78
CA ALA A 32 16.37 6.79 -2.25
C ALA A 32 16.11 7.03 -3.74
N ARG A 33 15.69 5.97 -4.45
CA ARG A 33 15.27 6.02 -5.86
C ARG A 33 13.75 5.92 -6.04
N LEU A 34 13.08 5.55 -4.97
CA LEU A 34 11.65 5.35 -4.87
C LEU A 34 11.19 5.93 -3.53
N LEU A 35 10.09 6.67 -3.54
CA LEU A 35 9.40 7.12 -2.34
C LEU A 35 8.08 6.36 -2.21
N THR A 36 7.75 5.84 -1.04
CA THR A 36 6.42 5.28 -0.76
C THR A 36 5.50 6.38 -0.28
N THR A 37 4.25 6.38 -0.71
CA THR A 37 3.25 7.30 -0.16
C THR A 37 2.98 6.94 1.29
N ASN A 38 2.72 7.94 2.14
CA ASN A 38 2.29 7.68 3.51
C ASN A 38 0.81 7.25 3.51
N THR A 39 0.48 6.03 3.05
CA THR A 39 -0.91 5.55 2.82
C THR A 39 -1.15 4.11 3.23
N PHE A 40 -0.29 3.54 4.08
CA PHE A 40 -0.46 2.18 4.60
C PHE A 40 -1.88 1.90 5.13
N GLY A 41 -2.45 2.82 5.93
CA GLY A 41 -3.82 2.74 6.45
C GLY A 41 -4.85 3.47 5.60
N GLY A 42 -4.65 3.56 4.28
CA GLY A 42 -5.45 4.39 3.37
C GLY A 42 -6.82 3.82 2.98
N THR A 43 -7.20 2.64 3.47
CA THR A 43 -8.51 2.02 3.19
C THR A 43 -9.62 2.60 4.06
N ARG A 44 -10.87 2.50 3.59
CA ARG A 44 -12.04 3.00 4.33
C ARG A 44 -12.14 2.46 5.76
N PRO A 45 -12.02 1.16 6.08
CA PRO A 45 -12.12 0.68 7.46
C PRO A 45 -11.06 1.29 8.38
N ARG A 46 -9.81 1.41 7.89
CA ARG A 46 -8.71 2.03 8.65
C ARG A 46 -8.94 3.51 8.89
N LEU A 47 -9.42 4.23 7.88
CA LEU A 47 -9.73 5.66 8.00
C LEU A 47 -10.94 5.92 8.90
N GLU A 48 -11.92 5.03 8.90
CA GLU A 48 -13.12 5.13 9.75
C GLU A 48 -12.78 5.09 11.24
N MET A 49 -11.75 4.32 11.64
CA MET A 49 -11.22 4.32 13.02
C MET A 49 -10.83 5.72 13.51
N HIS A 50 -10.66 6.67 12.60
CA HIS A 50 -10.26 8.05 12.86
C HIS A 50 -11.25 9.08 12.31
N GLY A 51 -12.47 8.67 11.93
CA GLY A 51 -13.51 9.56 11.40
C GLY A 51 -13.19 10.13 10.00
N LEU A 52 -12.38 9.41 9.21
CA LEU A 52 -11.95 9.82 7.87
C LEU A 52 -12.46 8.88 6.76
N GLY A 53 -13.36 7.94 7.04
CA GLY A 53 -13.81 6.94 6.07
C GLY A 53 -14.42 7.53 4.79
N ASP A 54 -15.07 8.69 4.89
CA ASP A 54 -15.63 9.40 3.72
C ASP A 54 -14.59 10.23 2.94
N ARG A 55 -13.34 10.23 3.39
CA ARG A 55 -12.24 11.03 2.81
C ARG A 55 -11.16 10.16 2.18
N VAL A 56 -11.43 8.89 1.87
CA VAL A 56 -10.48 7.93 1.26
C VAL A 56 -9.78 8.53 0.05
N GLY A 57 -10.53 9.03 -0.94
CA GLY A 57 -9.95 9.62 -2.14
C GLY A 57 -9.08 10.85 -1.86
N GLU A 58 -9.53 11.74 -0.97
CA GLU A 58 -8.78 12.96 -0.60
C GLU A 58 -7.47 12.63 0.11
N VAL A 59 -7.52 11.73 1.10
CA VAL A 59 -6.37 11.33 1.92
C VAL A 59 -5.28 10.71 1.05
N ASN A 60 -5.66 9.77 0.18
CA ASN A 60 -4.74 9.05 -0.67
C ASN A 60 -4.15 9.93 -1.77
N ARG A 61 -4.99 10.73 -2.44
CA ARG A 61 -4.54 11.69 -3.47
C ARG A 61 -3.57 12.71 -2.90
N THR A 62 -3.89 13.25 -1.72
CA THR A 62 -3.03 14.22 -1.03
C THR A 62 -1.66 13.62 -0.70
N ALA A 63 -1.63 12.41 -0.15
CA ALA A 63 -0.37 11.75 0.20
C ALA A 63 0.51 11.48 -1.04
N ALA A 64 -0.10 11.01 -2.13
CA ALA A 64 0.59 10.83 -3.41
C ALA A 64 1.14 12.15 -3.97
N GLN A 65 0.38 13.24 -3.94
CA GLN A 65 0.85 14.55 -4.39
C GLN A 65 2.04 15.08 -3.57
N ILE A 66 2.06 14.83 -2.25
CA ILE A 66 3.19 15.24 -1.41
C ILE A 66 4.45 14.47 -1.81
N ALA A 67 4.38 13.15 -1.96
CA ALA A 67 5.51 12.34 -2.43
C ALA A 67 5.96 12.75 -3.84
N ARG A 68 5.01 12.96 -4.76
CA ARG A 68 5.25 13.41 -6.14
C ARG A 68 5.99 14.74 -6.20
N SER A 69 5.63 15.70 -5.33
CA SER A 69 6.30 17.01 -5.27
C SER A 69 7.81 16.90 -5.01
N VAL A 70 8.24 15.96 -4.18
CA VAL A 70 9.66 15.71 -3.91
C VAL A 70 10.29 14.88 -5.02
N ALA A 71 9.55 13.89 -5.51
CA ALA A 71 10.03 12.98 -6.54
C ALA A 71 10.33 13.71 -7.87
N ASP A 72 9.51 14.69 -8.26
CA ASP A 72 9.71 15.48 -9.50
C ASP A 72 10.98 16.33 -9.46
N GLU A 73 11.29 16.94 -8.31
CA GLU A 73 12.51 17.74 -8.13
C GLU A 73 13.79 16.91 -8.37
N ARG A 74 13.72 15.59 -8.14
CA ARG A 74 14.88 14.70 -8.10
C ARG A 74 14.80 13.51 -9.07
N ARG A 75 13.77 13.46 -9.93
CA ARG A 75 13.47 12.37 -10.88
C ARG A 75 13.40 10.99 -10.22
N LEU A 76 12.70 10.92 -9.09
CA LEU A 76 12.44 9.67 -8.37
C LEU A 76 11.10 9.07 -8.82
N LEU A 77 10.92 7.80 -8.50
CA LEU A 77 9.63 7.12 -8.60
C LEU A 77 8.81 7.32 -7.32
N VAL A 78 7.49 7.20 -7.44
CA VAL A 78 6.54 7.17 -6.32
C VAL A 78 5.77 5.86 -6.32
N ALA A 79 5.81 5.12 -5.21
CA ALA A 79 4.98 3.94 -4.98
C ALA A 79 3.75 4.30 -4.15
N GLY A 80 2.57 3.99 -4.66
CA GLY A 80 1.33 4.00 -3.90
C GLY A 80 1.31 2.84 -2.93
N ASP A 81 1.49 3.11 -1.65
CA ASP A 81 1.51 2.12 -0.57
C ASP A 81 0.10 1.73 -0.13
N LEU A 82 -0.21 0.44 -0.22
CA LEU A 82 -1.45 -0.21 0.20
C LEU A 82 -1.12 -1.22 1.30
N GLY A 83 -1.44 -0.89 2.55
CA GLY A 83 -1.41 -1.87 3.63
C GLY A 83 -2.65 -2.78 3.64
N PRO A 84 -2.76 -3.70 4.62
CA PRO A 84 -3.95 -4.53 4.79
C PRO A 84 -5.18 -3.69 5.12
N THR A 85 -6.34 -4.13 4.63
CA THR A 85 -7.65 -3.49 4.75
C THR A 85 -8.05 -3.15 6.18
N GLY A 86 -7.50 -3.87 7.16
CA GLY A 86 -7.82 -3.77 8.57
C GLY A 86 -8.83 -4.80 9.04
N GLU A 87 -9.40 -5.56 8.12
CA GLU A 87 -10.43 -6.58 8.38
C GLU A 87 -9.96 -7.97 7.97
N LEU A 88 -10.53 -9.01 8.58
CA LEU A 88 -10.26 -10.39 8.21
C LEU A 88 -11.24 -10.86 7.12
N LEU A 89 -10.71 -11.59 6.13
CA LEU A 89 -11.54 -12.24 5.12
C LEU A 89 -12.34 -13.41 5.71
N ALA A 90 -13.50 -13.68 5.13
CA ALA A 90 -14.28 -14.88 5.42
C ALA A 90 -13.47 -16.17 5.15
N PRO A 91 -13.58 -17.21 6.01
CA PRO A 91 -14.50 -17.34 7.14
C PRO A 91 -13.94 -16.81 8.48
N LEU A 92 -12.72 -16.27 8.52
CA LEU A 92 -12.10 -15.78 9.76
C LEU A 92 -12.64 -14.41 10.19
N GLY A 93 -13.14 -13.62 9.24
CA GLY A 93 -13.93 -12.43 9.48
C GLY A 93 -15.16 -12.35 8.56
N ALA A 94 -15.68 -11.14 8.39
CA ALA A 94 -16.89 -10.89 7.61
C ALA A 94 -16.60 -10.34 6.20
N LEU A 95 -15.38 -9.88 5.94
CA LEU A 95 -15.05 -9.24 4.67
C LEU A 95 -14.98 -10.29 3.54
N THR A 96 -15.72 -10.06 2.46
CA THR A 96 -15.59 -10.90 1.27
C THR A 96 -14.37 -10.47 0.45
N ARG A 97 -13.91 -11.33 -0.46
CA ARG A 97 -12.79 -10.99 -1.34
C ARG A 97 -13.17 -9.86 -2.29
N GLU A 98 -14.41 -9.87 -2.75
CA GLU A 98 -15.00 -8.87 -3.63
C GLU A 98 -15.05 -7.51 -2.92
N ASP A 99 -15.53 -7.47 -1.67
CA ASP A 99 -15.54 -6.24 -0.88
C ASP A 99 -14.11 -5.74 -0.62
N ALA A 100 -13.16 -6.63 -0.33
CA ALA A 100 -11.75 -6.26 -0.17
C ALA A 100 -11.18 -5.64 -1.45
N GLN A 101 -11.54 -6.17 -2.62
CA GLN A 101 -11.14 -5.61 -3.90
C GLN A 101 -11.72 -4.19 -4.09
N GLU A 102 -12.98 -3.97 -3.73
CA GLU A 102 -13.61 -2.65 -3.78
C GLU A 102 -12.92 -1.64 -2.86
N LEU A 103 -12.56 -2.06 -1.64
CA LEU A 103 -11.80 -1.23 -0.69
C LEU A 103 -10.43 -0.81 -1.25
N PHE A 104 -9.68 -1.74 -1.84
CA PHE A 104 -8.40 -1.43 -2.48
C PHE A 104 -8.57 -0.55 -3.71
N ALA A 105 -9.62 -0.79 -4.51
CA ALA A 105 -9.90 0.01 -5.69
C ALA A 105 -10.20 1.47 -5.31
N GLU A 106 -10.99 1.69 -4.24
CA GLU A 106 -11.30 3.02 -3.73
C GLU A 106 -10.03 3.80 -3.33
N GLN A 107 -9.14 3.17 -2.57
CA GLN A 107 -7.85 3.76 -2.20
C GLN A 107 -6.99 4.06 -3.44
N LEU A 108 -6.91 3.11 -4.39
CA LEU A 108 -6.08 3.22 -5.59
C LEU A 108 -6.51 4.36 -6.50
N VAL A 109 -7.80 4.64 -6.64
CA VAL A 109 -8.28 5.77 -7.46
C VAL A 109 -7.62 7.06 -7.00
N GLY A 110 -7.63 7.34 -5.69
CA GLY A 110 -6.98 8.52 -5.13
C GLY A 110 -5.47 8.54 -5.36
N LEU A 111 -4.80 7.40 -5.18
CA LEU A 111 -3.35 7.28 -5.41
C LEU A 111 -2.97 7.54 -6.88
N VAL A 112 -3.69 6.94 -7.83
CA VAL A 112 -3.47 7.11 -9.27
C VAL A 112 -3.68 8.57 -9.68
N GLU A 113 -4.76 9.20 -9.24
CA GLU A 113 -5.00 10.64 -9.46
C GLU A 113 -3.91 11.54 -8.86
N GLY A 114 -3.24 11.07 -7.80
CA GLY A 114 -2.12 11.75 -7.17
C GLY A 114 -0.77 11.55 -7.88
N GLY A 115 -0.70 10.71 -8.91
CA GLY A 115 0.48 10.55 -9.78
C GLY A 115 1.51 9.54 -9.30
N ILE A 116 1.08 8.39 -8.76
CA ILE A 116 1.98 7.26 -8.45
C ILE A 116 2.54 6.61 -9.74
N ASP A 117 3.75 6.08 -9.65
CA ASP A 117 4.44 5.37 -10.75
C ASP A 117 4.30 3.84 -10.63
N LEU A 118 4.04 3.32 -9.43
CA LEU A 118 3.80 1.90 -9.18
C LEU A 118 2.90 1.69 -7.97
N VAL A 119 2.28 0.51 -7.89
CA VAL A 119 1.50 0.08 -6.71
C VAL A 119 2.38 -0.81 -5.84
N LEU A 120 2.47 -0.50 -4.55
CA LEU A 120 3.10 -1.34 -3.54
C LEU A 120 2.02 -1.88 -2.61
N VAL A 121 1.71 -3.16 -2.73
CA VAL A 121 0.87 -3.88 -1.79
C VAL A 121 1.77 -4.40 -0.67
N GLU A 122 1.64 -3.82 0.52
CA GLU A 122 2.60 -3.98 1.60
C GLU A 122 2.05 -4.79 2.79
N THR A 123 2.90 -5.64 3.38
CA THR A 123 2.73 -6.20 4.73
C THR A 123 1.49 -7.09 4.86
N LEU A 124 1.06 -7.76 3.78
CA LEU A 124 -0.09 -8.66 3.83
C LEU A 124 0.24 -9.98 4.53
N SER A 125 -0.76 -10.50 5.25
CA SER A 125 -0.69 -11.81 5.89
C SER A 125 -1.56 -12.87 5.21
N ASP A 126 -2.54 -12.43 4.41
CA ASP A 126 -3.53 -13.26 3.74
C ASP A 126 -3.34 -13.22 2.21
N LEU A 127 -3.39 -14.39 1.56
CA LEU A 127 -3.23 -14.50 0.10
C LEU A 127 -4.47 -14.01 -0.66
N GLY A 128 -5.67 -14.19 -0.11
CA GLY A 128 -6.90 -13.70 -0.71
C GLY A 128 -6.97 -12.18 -0.69
N GLU A 129 -6.46 -11.54 0.36
CA GLU A 129 -6.34 -10.08 0.42
C GLU A 129 -5.31 -9.58 -0.62
N ALA A 130 -4.19 -10.28 -0.78
CA ALA A 130 -3.21 -9.97 -1.81
C ALA A 130 -3.79 -10.11 -3.23
N GLU A 131 -4.60 -11.14 -3.48
CA GLU A 131 -5.31 -11.32 -4.74
C GLU A 131 -6.33 -10.22 -5.01
N ALA A 132 -7.06 -9.77 -3.98
CA ALA A 132 -8.00 -8.67 -4.06
C ALA A 132 -7.29 -7.35 -4.43
N ALA A 133 -6.15 -7.05 -3.77
CA ALA A 133 -5.33 -5.88 -4.10
C ALA A 133 -4.79 -5.94 -5.54
N LEU A 134 -4.32 -7.11 -6.00
CA LEU A 134 -3.89 -7.32 -7.38
C LEU A 134 -5.04 -7.14 -8.39
N ALA A 135 -6.25 -7.62 -8.08
CA ALA A 135 -7.43 -7.44 -8.92
C ALA A 135 -7.87 -5.97 -9.00
N ALA A 136 -7.81 -5.25 -7.88
CA ALA A 136 -8.08 -3.81 -7.84
C ALA A 136 -7.05 -3.04 -8.69
N ALA A 137 -5.76 -3.33 -8.53
CA ALA A 137 -4.69 -2.70 -9.32
C ALA A 137 -4.85 -2.96 -10.82
N ARG A 138 -5.20 -4.19 -11.23
CA ARG A 138 -5.49 -4.50 -12.64
C ARG A 138 -6.65 -3.69 -13.22
N THR A 139 -7.62 -3.32 -12.39
CA THR A 139 -8.82 -2.59 -12.84
C THR A 139 -8.57 -1.09 -12.87
N VAL A 140 -7.99 -0.54 -11.79
CA VAL A 140 -7.83 0.92 -11.61
C VAL A 140 -6.53 1.44 -12.23
N ALA A 141 -5.47 0.62 -12.25
CA ALA A 141 -4.13 0.99 -12.68
C ALA A 141 -3.51 -0.05 -13.64
N PRO A 142 -4.19 -0.45 -14.74
CA PRO A 142 -3.75 -1.55 -15.62
C PRO A 142 -2.37 -1.37 -16.26
N GLY A 143 -1.87 -0.13 -16.30
CA GLY A 143 -0.55 0.20 -16.86
C GLY A 143 0.56 0.36 -15.83
N LEU A 144 0.25 0.31 -14.52
CA LEU A 144 1.26 0.47 -13.47
C LEU A 144 1.79 -0.89 -13.02
N PRO A 145 3.12 -1.02 -12.81
CA PRO A 145 3.68 -2.20 -12.20
C PRO A 145 3.20 -2.33 -10.74
N VAL A 146 3.08 -3.57 -10.27
CA VAL A 146 2.70 -3.85 -8.89
C VAL A 146 3.82 -4.62 -8.20
N ALA A 147 4.16 -4.23 -6.98
CA ALA A 147 4.97 -5.04 -6.07
C ALA A 147 4.07 -5.52 -4.94
N VAL A 148 4.22 -6.78 -4.53
CA VAL A 148 3.50 -7.34 -3.39
C VAL A 148 4.54 -7.79 -2.36
N THR A 149 4.30 -7.46 -1.10
CA THR A 149 5.07 -7.96 0.04
C THR A 149 4.13 -8.71 0.99
N MET A 150 4.68 -9.74 1.64
CA MET A 150 3.98 -10.47 2.67
C MET A 150 4.85 -10.54 3.92
N SER A 151 4.20 -10.56 5.08
CA SER A 151 4.87 -10.55 6.38
C SER A 151 4.92 -11.94 6.98
N PHE A 152 6.12 -12.35 7.40
CA PHE A 152 6.37 -13.66 8.00
C PHE A 152 7.00 -13.49 9.38
N ASP A 153 6.58 -14.33 10.33
CA ASP A 153 7.16 -14.41 11.67
C ASP A 153 8.50 -15.16 11.67
N THR A 154 9.09 -15.32 12.86
CA THR A 154 10.34 -16.07 13.04
C THR A 154 10.23 -17.57 12.74
N ASN A 155 9.00 -18.10 12.64
CA ASN A 155 8.73 -19.47 12.20
C ASN A 155 8.54 -19.58 10.68
N LEU A 156 8.82 -18.50 9.93
CA LEU A 156 8.66 -18.41 8.48
C LEU A 156 7.22 -18.68 8.05
N ARG A 157 6.25 -18.09 8.76
CA ARG A 157 4.84 -18.13 8.39
C ARG A 157 4.17 -16.77 8.52
N THR A 158 3.22 -16.50 7.65
CA THR A 158 2.30 -15.40 7.87
C THR A 158 1.39 -15.69 9.06
N MET A 159 0.66 -14.68 9.56
CA MET A 159 -0.39 -14.88 10.57
C MET A 159 -1.44 -15.93 10.11
N MET A 160 -1.65 -16.07 8.81
CA MET A 160 -2.56 -17.04 8.20
C MET A 160 -1.92 -18.41 7.93
N GLY A 161 -0.67 -18.61 8.38
CA GLY A 161 0.05 -19.88 8.28
C GLY A 161 0.75 -20.14 6.94
N VAL A 162 0.78 -19.16 6.03
CA VAL A 162 1.38 -19.30 4.68
C VAL A 162 2.90 -19.27 4.77
N ARG A 163 3.59 -20.20 4.10
CA ARG A 163 5.06 -20.21 4.03
C ARG A 163 5.56 -19.32 2.88
N PRO A 164 6.77 -18.74 2.97
CA PRO A 164 7.32 -17.88 1.91
C PRO A 164 7.32 -18.51 0.52
N ALA A 165 7.73 -19.78 0.39
CA ALA A 165 7.77 -20.45 -0.91
C ALA A 165 6.38 -20.63 -1.52
N ASP A 166 5.37 -20.93 -0.68
CA ASP A 166 3.98 -21.08 -1.15
C ASP A 166 3.41 -19.72 -1.57
N ALA A 167 3.70 -18.66 -0.81
CA ALA A 167 3.31 -17.29 -1.17
C ALA A 167 3.90 -16.85 -2.51
N VAL A 168 5.19 -17.10 -2.73
CA VAL A 168 5.86 -16.79 -4.01
C VAL A 168 5.19 -17.51 -5.16
N ALA A 169 4.99 -18.83 -5.02
CA ALA A 169 4.39 -19.64 -6.08
C ALA A 169 2.95 -19.19 -6.40
N HIS A 170 2.17 -18.91 -5.36
CA HIS A 170 0.78 -18.46 -5.47
C HIS A 170 0.66 -17.10 -6.14
N LEU A 171 1.42 -16.10 -5.66
CA LEU A 171 1.36 -14.73 -6.20
C LEU A 171 1.96 -14.64 -7.60
N ALA A 172 3.00 -15.42 -7.90
CA ALA A 172 3.53 -15.52 -9.25
C ALA A 172 2.45 -16.04 -10.22
N ALA A 173 1.73 -17.10 -9.85
CA ALA A 173 0.62 -17.65 -10.64
C ALA A 173 -0.51 -16.62 -10.82
N ALA A 174 -0.91 -15.92 -9.75
CA ALA A 174 -1.93 -14.88 -9.79
C ALA A 174 -1.52 -13.62 -10.60
N GLY A 175 -0.23 -13.38 -10.75
CA GLY A 175 0.36 -12.28 -11.54
C GLY A 175 0.72 -12.65 -12.99
N SER A 176 0.59 -13.90 -13.41
CA SER A 176 1.13 -14.43 -14.69
C SER A 176 0.42 -13.95 -15.97
N ILE A 177 -0.57 -13.05 -15.89
CA ILE A 177 -1.26 -12.52 -17.07
C ILE A 177 -0.71 -11.11 -17.37
N ARG A 178 0.32 -11.06 -18.24
CA ARG A 178 1.19 -9.93 -18.66
C ARG A 178 2.45 -9.71 -17.80
N ALA A 179 3.41 -10.60 -17.98
CA ALA A 179 4.77 -10.44 -17.48
C ALA A 179 5.52 -9.34 -18.24
N GLU A 180 5.55 -8.11 -17.71
CA GLU A 180 6.63 -7.17 -18.04
C GLU A 180 7.35 -6.56 -16.83
N SER A 181 6.79 -6.54 -15.60
CA SER A 181 7.61 -6.23 -14.40
C SER A 181 6.86 -6.43 -13.08
N TYR A 182 6.96 -7.63 -12.48
CA TYR A 182 6.58 -7.87 -11.07
C TYR A 182 7.79 -8.45 -10.35
N ARG A 183 8.34 -7.73 -9.36
CA ARG A 183 9.36 -8.25 -8.43
C ARG A 183 8.70 -8.41 -7.07
N LEU A 184 8.61 -9.64 -6.60
CA LEU A 184 8.24 -9.93 -5.22
C LEU A 184 9.39 -9.47 -4.31
N LEU A 185 9.14 -8.48 -3.45
CA LEU A 185 10.11 -8.06 -2.42
C LEU A 185 9.68 -8.68 -1.10
N CYS A 186 10.35 -9.76 -0.71
CA CYS A 186 10.20 -10.35 0.62
C CYS A 186 11.19 -9.64 1.55
N VAL A 187 10.72 -8.75 2.42
CA VAL A 187 11.56 -8.11 3.44
C VAL A 187 11.72 -9.10 4.59
N ARG A 188 12.95 -9.61 4.75
CA ARG A 188 13.35 -10.35 5.95
C ARG A 188 13.60 -9.32 7.06
N LEU A 189 12.72 -9.24 8.06
CA LEU A 189 13.06 -8.53 9.29
C LEU A 189 14.12 -9.36 10.05
N PRO A 190 15.12 -8.71 10.69
CA PRO A 190 16.24 -9.38 11.36
C PRO A 190 15.81 -10.29 12.51
#